data_AF-A0A8I2ACX3-F1
#
_entry.id   AF-A0A8I2ACX3-F1
#
_cell.length_a   1.000
_cell.length_b   1.000
_cell.length_c   1.000
_cell.angle_alpha   90.00
_cell.angle_beta   90.00
_cell.angle_gamma   90.00
#
_symmetry.space_group_name_H-M   'P 1'
#
loop_
_entity.id
_entity.type
_entity.pdbx_description
1 polymer ?
#
loop_
_entity_poly.entity_id
_entity_poly.type
_entity_poly.pdbx_seq_one_letter_code
_entity_poly.pdbx_strand_id
1 'polypeptide(L)'
;MRRLTVWLIVCGGLFHLNCPAQNLPSDKHFHHNLLTIDSHPDTPLMLLRPGTDFMQDNSANPYSRVDYPRMQKGGLDAVFFAVFIPQGALESASFDKAYSMARKMIFHIDSLVSHNSEKLGLAVSAEIS
;
A
#
# COMPACT_ATOMS: atom_id res chain seq x y z
N MET A 1 58.03 -36.72 41.03
CA MET A 1 57.52 -36.14 39.77
C MET A 1 56.05 -35.79 39.97
N ARG A 2 55.62 -34.61 39.51
CA ARG A 2 54.33 -33.97 39.84
C ARG A 2 53.13 -34.72 39.22
N ARG A 3 52.05 -34.82 39.99
CA ARG A 3 50.75 -35.39 39.60
C ARG A 3 50.11 -34.58 38.46
N LEU A 4 49.57 -35.25 37.44
CA LEU A 4 48.65 -34.66 36.47
C LEU A 4 47.22 -35.08 36.84
N THR A 5 46.44 -34.15 37.37
CA THR A 5 44.98 -34.29 37.49
C THR A 5 44.38 -33.60 36.28
N VAL A 6 43.80 -34.35 35.35
CA VAL A 6 43.08 -33.81 34.20
C VAL A 6 41.71 -33.34 34.67
N TRP A 7 41.47 -32.04 34.63
CA TRP A 7 40.14 -31.46 34.84
C TRP A 7 39.44 -31.34 33.48
N LEU A 8 38.40 -32.16 33.28
CA LEU A 8 37.46 -32.03 32.17
C LEU A 8 36.58 -30.81 32.43
N ILE A 9 36.86 -29.70 31.76
CA ILE A 9 35.95 -28.55 31.72
C ILE A 9 35.02 -28.76 30.52
N VAL A 10 33.85 -29.35 30.75
CA VAL A 10 32.73 -29.24 29.82
C VAL A 10 32.12 -27.86 30.06
N CYS A 11 32.48 -26.88 29.23
CA CYS A 11 31.77 -25.60 29.19
C CYS A 11 30.38 -25.80 28.55
N GLY A 12 29.48 -26.43 29.29
CA GLY A 12 28.04 -26.41 29.06
C GLY A 12 27.48 -25.06 29.47
N GLY A 13 27.85 -24.01 28.75
CA GLY A 13 27.25 -22.69 28.87
C GLY A 13 26.22 -22.50 27.77
N LEU A 14 25.07 -23.17 27.88
CA LEU A 14 23.85 -22.68 27.20
C LEU A 14 23.49 -21.36 27.89
N PHE A 15 24.08 -20.27 27.43
CA PHE A 15 23.48 -18.96 27.59
C PHE A 15 22.19 -18.97 26.78
N HIS A 16 21.11 -19.43 27.41
CA HIS A 16 19.77 -19.01 27.02
C HIS A 16 19.72 -17.50 27.24
N LEU A 17 20.07 -16.75 26.19
CA LEU A 17 19.53 -15.43 25.99
C LEU A 17 18.02 -15.60 25.87
N ASN A 18 17.33 -15.69 27.02
CA ASN A 18 15.96 -15.23 27.13
C ASN A 18 16.03 -13.71 26.92
N CYS A 19 16.23 -13.31 25.67
CA CYS A 19 15.71 -12.05 25.22
C CYS A 19 14.20 -12.22 25.40
N PRO A 20 13.53 -11.48 26.30
CA PRO A 20 12.09 -11.43 26.24
C PRO A 20 11.80 -10.93 24.83
N ALA A 21 11.27 -11.79 23.96
CA ALA A 21 10.63 -11.33 22.75
C ALA A 21 9.60 -10.33 23.26
N GLN A 22 9.88 -9.03 23.08
CA GLN A 22 8.93 -8.00 23.41
C GLN A 22 7.66 -8.43 22.66
N ASN A 23 6.59 -8.70 23.42
CA ASN A 23 5.26 -8.85 22.86
C ASN A 23 4.89 -7.48 22.30
N LEU A 24 5.50 -7.13 21.16
CA LEU A 24 5.02 -6.07 20.32
C LEU A 24 3.58 -6.48 19.99
N PRO A 25 2.59 -5.59 20.17
CA PRO A 25 1.24 -5.86 19.68
C PRO A 25 1.38 -6.37 18.25
N SER A 26 0.71 -7.48 17.89
CA SER A 26 0.90 -8.13 16.58
C SER A 26 0.95 -7.04 15.51
N ASP A 27 1.93 -7.06 14.62
CA ASP A 27 2.26 -5.93 13.73
C ASP A 27 1.03 -5.25 13.08
N LYS A 28 -0.01 -6.04 12.80
CA LYS A 28 -1.32 -5.57 12.30
C LYS A 28 -2.07 -4.65 13.24
N HIS A 29 -2.14 -4.96 14.54
CA HIS A 29 -2.81 -4.15 15.55
C HIS A 29 -2.14 -2.79 15.69
N PHE A 30 -0.79 -2.75 15.68
CA PHE A 30 -0.08 -1.48 15.69
C PHE A 30 -0.36 -0.68 14.40
N HIS A 31 -0.30 -1.34 13.24
CA HIS A 31 -0.53 -0.69 11.95
C HIS A 31 -1.92 -0.04 11.83
N HIS A 32 -2.98 -0.71 12.29
CA HIS A 32 -4.35 -0.19 12.24
C HIS A 32 -4.61 1.00 13.19
N ASN A 33 -3.65 1.33 14.06
CA ASN A 33 -3.71 2.53 14.91
C ASN A 33 -2.97 3.74 14.31
N LEU A 34 -2.36 3.58 13.13
CA LEU A 34 -1.66 4.64 12.42
C LEU A 34 -2.52 5.13 11.25
N LEU A 35 -2.43 6.43 10.95
CA LEU A 35 -2.88 6.96 9.66
C LEU A 35 -1.85 6.58 8.60
N THR A 36 -2.27 5.85 7.58
CA THR A 36 -1.40 5.40 6.49
C THR A 36 -1.83 5.98 5.16
N ILE A 37 -0.83 6.46 4.41
CA ILE A 37 -1.06 7.15 3.14
C ILE A 37 -0.05 6.64 2.11
N ASP A 38 -0.54 6.18 0.97
CA ASP A 38 0.29 5.89 -0.21
C ASP A 38 0.30 7.11 -1.14
N SER A 39 1.48 7.58 -1.51
CA SER A 39 1.67 8.82 -2.26
C SER A 39 1.58 8.67 -3.78
N HIS A 40 1.57 7.44 -4.32
CA HIS A 40 1.64 7.27 -5.79
C HIS A 40 1.08 5.96 -6.36
N PRO A 41 -0.08 5.43 -5.91
CA PRO A 41 -0.65 4.27 -6.57
C PRO A 41 -1.17 4.62 -7.97
N ASP A 42 -0.75 3.83 -8.96
CA ASP A 42 -1.13 3.96 -10.38
C ASP A 42 -2.51 3.36 -10.71
N THR A 43 -3.36 3.15 -9.69
CA THR A 43 -4.71 2.56 -9.82
C THR A 43 -5.60 3.22 -10.88
N PRO A 44 -5.54 4.53 -11.16
CA PRO A 44 -6.35 5.13 -12.22
C PRO A 44 -6.16 4.51 -13.60
N LEU A 45 -4.97 3.96 -13.91
CA LEU A 45 -4.74 3.21 -15.15
C LEU A 45 -5.59 1.93 -15.22
N MET A 46 -5.88 1.30 -14.08
CA MET A 46 -6.77 0.14 -14.00
C MET A 46 -8.25 0.53 -14.14
N LEU A 47 -8.66 1.69 -13.62
CA LEU A 47 -10.04 2.19 -13.75
C LEU A 47 -10.46 2.44 -15.20
N LEU A 48 -9.51 2.70 -16.09
CA LEU A 48 -9.77 2.82 -17.53
C LEU A 48 -10.04 1.47 -18.23
N ARG A 49 -9.73 0.34 -17.59
CA ARG A 49 -9.94 -0.99 -18.18
C ARG A 49 -11.40 -1.43 -17.95
N PRO A 50 -12.12 -1.83 -19.01
CA PRO A 50 -13.49 -2.32 -18.89
C PRO A 50 -13.62 -3.45 -17.85
N GLY A 51 -14.66 -3.38 -17.03
CA GLY A 51 -14.96 -4.41 -16.02
C GLY A 51 -14.13 -4.33 -14.74
N THR A 52 -13.25 -3.34 -14.58
CA THR A 52 -12.56 -3.09 -13.30
C THR A 52 -13.48 -2.29 -12.38
N ASP A 53 -13.77 -2.84 -11.20
CA ASP A 53 -14.51 -2.16 -10.15
C ASP A 53 -13.63 -2.02 -8.91
N PHE A 54 -13.29 -0.78 -8.55
CA PHE A 54 -12.46 -0.48 -7.38
C PHE A 54 -13.10 -0.92 -6.06
N MET A 55 -14.42 -1.05 -6.01
CA MET A 55 -15.15 -1.45 -4.81
C MET A 55 -15.14 -2.97 -4.59
N GLN A 56 -14.59 -3.74 -5.54
CA GLN A 56 -14.50 -5.20 -5.49
C GLN A 56 -13.06 -5.67 -5.27
N ASP A 57 -12.91 -6.93 -4.85
CA ASP A 57 -11.60 -7.57 -4.73
C ASP A 57 -11.07 -7.93 -6.12
N ASN A 58 -10.02 -7.22 -6.54
CA ASN A 58 -9.36 -7.39 -7.83
C ASN A 58 -8.06 -8.21 -7.71
N SER A 59 -7.84 -8.96 -6.63
CA SER A 59 -6.61 -9.76 -6.41
C SER A 59 -6.36 -10.82 -7.47
N ALA A 60 -7.40 -11.30 -8.16
CA ALA A 60 -7.27 -12.21 -9.29
C ALA A 60 -6.62 -11.55 -10.53
N ASN A 61 -6.67 -10.21 -10.63
CA ASN A 61 -6.04 -9.48 -11.71
C ASN A 61 -4.56 -9.17 -11.36
N PRO A 62 -3.58 -9.74 -12.08
CA PRO A 62 -2.16 -9.57 -11.75
C PRO A 62 -1.67 -8.12 -11.88
N TYR A 63 -2.41 -7.28 -12.61
CA TYR A 63 -2.11 -5.85 -12.78
C TYR A 63 -2.69 -4.97 -11.68
N SER A 64 -3.54 -5.51 -10.78
CA SER A 64 -4.20 -4.74 -9.73
C SER A 64 -3.57 -4.98 -8.37
N ARG A 65 -3.21 -3.90 -7.67
CA ARG A 65 -2.58 -3.94 -6.33
C ARG A 65 -3.37 -3.24 -5.24
N VAL A 66 -4.15 -2.22 -5.61
CA VAL A 66 -4.93 -1.39 -4.68
C VAL A 66 -6.37 -1.37 -5.14
N ASP A 67 -7.27 -1.80 -4.26
CA ASP A 67 -8.73 -1.65 -4.34
C ASP A 67 -9.30 -1.47 -2.93
N TYR A 68 -10.55 -1.06 -2.84
CA TYR A 68 -11.18 -0.74 -1.57
C TYR A 68 -11.13 -1.90 -0.56
N PRO A 69 -11.51 -3.16 -0.90
CA PRO A 69 -11.43 -4.26 0.06
C PRO A 69 -10.00 -4.54 0.55
N ARG A 70 -8.99 -4.45 -0.33
CA ARG A 70 -7.59 -4.65 0.08
C ARG A 70 -7.03 -3.46 0.85
N MET A 71 -7.49 -2.24 0.61
CA MET A 71 -7.19 -1.08 1.46
C MET A 71 -7.69 -1.31 2.89
N GLN A 72 -8.96 -1.69 3.05
CA GLN A 72 -9.54 -1.98 4.37
C GLN A 72 -8.81 -3.13 5.08
N LYS A 73 -8.52 -4.23 4.37
CA LYS A 73 -7.81 -5.39 4.93
C LYS A 73 -6.36 -5.08 5.28
N GLY A 74 -5.72 -4.20 4.50
CA GLY A 74 -4.33 -3.80 4.66
C GLY A 74 -4.12 -2.72 5.71
N GLY A 75 -5.17 -1.96 6.07
CA GLY A 75 -5.06 -0.77 6.90
C GLY A 75 -4.49 0.43 6.14
N LEU A 76 -4.82 0.57 4.85
CA LEU A 76 -4.45 1.74 4.02
C LEU A 76 -5.59 2.76 3.99
N ASP A 77 -5.39 3.92 4.63
CA ASP A 77 -6.48 4.89 4.84
C ASP A 77 -6.66 5.86 3.67
N ALA A 78 -5.57 6.32 3.06
CA ALA A 78 -5.63 7.29 1.97
C ALA A 78 -4.61 7.03 0.86
N VAL A 79 -4.92 7.54 -0.32
CA VAL A 79 -4.08 7.39 -1.51
C VAL A 79 -4.06 8.66 -2.35
N PHE A 80 -2.88 9.04 -2.82
CA PHE A 80 -2.71 10.05 -3.87
C PHE A 80 -2.68 9.36 -5.23
N PHE A 81 -3.86 9.20 -5.84
CA PHE A 81 -3.96 8.56 -7.14
C PHE A 81 -3.15 9.30 -8.22
N ALA A 82 -2.23 8.57 -8.85
CA ALA A 82 -1.40 9.11 -9.91
C ALA A 82 -2.18 9.19 -11.23
N VAL A 83 -2.41 10.41 -11.72
CA VAL A 83 -2.90 10.65 -13.09
C VAL A 83 -1.69 10.69 -14.02
N PHE A 84 -1.20 9.51 -14.36
CA PHE A 84 0.03 9.34 -15.11
C PHE A 84 -0.22 9.04 -16.60
N ILE A 85 0.48 9.78 -17.47
CA ILE A 85 0.51 9.53 -18.91
C ILE A 85 1.97 9.37 -19.35
N PRO A 86 2.33 8.25 -20.01
CA PRO A 86 3.66 8.10 -20.60
C PRO A 86 3.95 9.22 -21.61
N GLN A 87 5.19 9.71 -21.63
CA GLN A 87 5.61 10.72 -22.58
C GLN A 87 5.42 10.24 -24.03
N GLY A 88 4.74 11.04 -24.84
CA GLY A 88 4.55 10.82 -26.29
C GLY A 88 5.42 11.75 -27.15
N ALA A 89 5.07 11.86 -28.43
CA ALA A 89 5.69 12.82 -29.34
C ALA A 89 5.37 14.27 -28.93
N LEU A 90 6.25 15.20 -29.30
CA LEU A 90 6.11 16.62 -28.96
C LEU A 90 5.33 17.37 -30.06
N GLU A 91 4.08 16.97 -30.25
CA GLU A 91 3.18 17.51 -31.27
C GLU A 91 1.76 17.70 -30.73
N SER A 92 0.97 18.57 -31.36
CA SER A 92 -0.37 18.94 -30.91
C SER A 92 -1.29 17.73 -30.68
N ALA A 93 -1.32 16.78 -31.63
CA ALA A 93 -2.15 15.59 -31.52
C ALA A 93 -1.77 14.71 -30.29
N SER A 94 -0.48 14.63 -29.97
CA SER A 94 -0.01 13.88 -28.80
C SER A 94 -0.37 14.60 -27.49
N PHE A 95 -0.33 15.94 -27.46
CA PHE A 95 -0.79 16.72 -26.30
C PHE A 95 -2.29 16.57 -26.06
N ASP A 96 -3.11 16.64 -27.12
CA ASP A 96 -4.57 16.47 -27.02
C ASP A 96 -4.94 15.08 -26.49
N LYS A 97 -4.21 14.05 -26.94
CA LYS A 97 -4.38 12.67 -26.46
C LYS A 97 -4.02 12.55 -24.98
N ALA A 98 -2.89 13.13 -24.56
CA ALA A 98 -2.45 13.10 -23.16
C ALA A 98 -3.46 13.84 -22.26
N TYR A 99 -3.89 15.03 -22.65
CA TYR A 99 -4.91 15.81 -21.96
C TYR A 99 -6.22 15.03 -21.82
N SER A 100 -6.70 14.45 -22.91
CA SER A 100 -7.95 13.67 -22.93
C SER A 100 -7.88 12.47 -22.00
N MET A 101 -6.74 11.79 -21.93
CA MET A 101 -6.57 10.63 -21.05
C MET A 101 -6.47 11.03 -19.58
N ALA A 102 -5.74 12.10 -19.25
CA ALA A 102 -5.68 12.64 -17.90
C ALA A 102 -7.08 13.06 -17.40
N ARG A 103 -7.85 13.77 -18.25
CA ARG A 103 -9.24 14.15 -17.95
C ARG A 103 -10.14 12.94 -17.72
N LYS A 104 -9.98 11.86 -18.50
CA LYS A 104 -10.72 10.61 -18.28
C LYS A 104 -10.41 10.01 -16.91
N MET A 105 -9.13 9.91 -16.53
CA MET A 105 -8.75 9.39 -15.22
C MET A 105 -9.37 10.21 -14.08
N ILE A 106 -9.27 11.53 -14.14
CA ILE A 106 -9.87 12.44 -13.15
C ILE A 106 -11.38 12.21 -13.08
N PHE A 107 -12.06 12.16 -14.22
CA PHE A 107 -13.51 11.89 -14.26
C PHE A 107 -13.88 10.54 -13.63
N HIS A 108 -13.09 9.49 -13.86
CA HIS A 108 -13.32 8.19 -13.24
C HIS A 108 -13.09 8.22 -11.72
N ILE A 109 -12.09 8.96 -11.23
CA ILE A 109 -11.85 9.17 -9.80
C ILE A 109 -13.03 9.92 -9.17
N ASP A 110 -13.45 11.05 -9.75
CA ASP A 110 -14.59 11.84 -9.28
C ASP A 110 -15.89 11.02 -9.29
N SER A 111 -16.09 10.22 -10.33
CA SER A 111 -17.24 9.32 -10.42
C SER A 111 -17.18 8.24 -9.34
N LEU A 112 -16.02 7.63 -9.12
CA LEU A 112 -15.84 6.61 -8.09
C LEU A 112 -16.18 7.16 -6.70
N VAL A 113 -15.67 8.35 -6.36
CA VAL A 113 -15.94 9.00 -5.07
C VAL A 113 -17.43 9.38 -4.95
N SER A 114 -18.00 10.01 -5.97
CA SER A 114 -19.40 10.47 -5.91
C SER A 114 -20.42 9.34 -5.79
N HIS A 115 -20.19 8.20 -6.45
CA HIS A 115 -21.08 7.03 -6.36
C HIS A 115 -20.91 6.21 -5.08
N ASN A 116 -19.85 6.45 -4.30
CA ASN A 116 -19.52 5.71 -3.08
C ASN A 116 -19.22 6.67 -1.91
N SER A 117 -19.95 7.79 -1.84
CA SER A 117 -19.70 8.88 -0.90
C SER A 117 -19.88 8.50 0.57
N GLU A 118 -20.51 7.35 0.84
CA GLU A 118 -20.63 6.77 2.18
C GLU A 118 -19.35 6.06 2.65
N LYS A 119 -18.42 5.77 1.74
CA LYS A 119 -17.15 5.06 2.02
C LYS A 119 -15.92 5.84 1.59
N LEU A 120 -16.03 6.65 0.55
CA LEU A 120 -14.92 7.37 -0.08
C LEU A 120 -15.15 8.88 0.00
N GLY A 121 -14.05 9.62 0.14
CA GLY A 121 -14.04 11.08 0.10
C GLY A 121 -12.84 11.58 -0.69
N LEU A 122 -12.96 12.80 -1.23
CA LEU A 122 -11.85 13.50 -1.87
C LEU A 122 -11.23 14.47 -0.85
N ALA A 123 -9.98 14.20 -0.46
CA ALA A 123 -9.20 15.10 0.39
C ALA A 123 -8.41 16.09 -0.46
N VAL A 124 -8.51 17.39 -0.14
CA VAL A 124 -7.76 18.48 -0.81
C VAL A 124 -6.88 19.28 0.15
N SER A 125 -6.89 18.92 1.43
CA SER A 125 -6.03 19.46 2.48
C SER A 125 -5.71 18.36 3.50
N ALA A 126 -4.78 18.64 4.41
CA ALA A 126 -4.46 17.73 5.51
C ALA A 126 -5.43 17.85 6.69
N GLU A 127 -6.35 18.83 6.65
CA GLU A 127 -7.32 19.03 7.72
C GLU A 127 -8.50 18.08 7.56
N ILE A 128 -8.97 17.56 8.69
CA ILE A 128 -10.13 16.68 8.74
C ILE A 128 -11.35 17.58 8.92
N SER A 129 -12.19 17.66 7.90
CA SER A 129 -13.46 18.40 7.90
C SER A 129 -14.63 17.59 8.43
#